data_AF-A0A8H4MAD8-F1
#
_entry.id   AF-A0A8H4MAD8-F1
#
_cell.length_a   1.000
_cell.length_b   1.000
_cell.length_c   1.000
_cell.angle_alpha   90.00
_cell.angle_beta   90.00
_cell.angle_gamma   90.00
#
_symmetry.space_group_name_H-M   'P 1'
#
loop_
_entity.id
_entity.type
_entity.pdbx_description
1 polymer ?
#
loop_
_entity_poly.entity_id
_entity_poly.type
_entity_poly.pdbx_seq_one_letter_code
_entity_poly.pdbx_strand_id
1 'polypeptide(L)'
;MTRSPPSSQSLLRFLKQARQTHLNFISGALSSSSRAETPIYVVGNPSADLDSAISVIVYSYFAHNRIPIECPQPHIPLINLPNVPSGPELRRLRPEFIKAFCLATTTPSVEGEDLWDETPESAGRILHEHILTVADFAAHLRQYHAEPTEHRITADATLLDWNALPHRAANGQRGKGSIDGLPSVDFCTVGCIDHHVDEGFLPPAESLPRGQPLLLRPAGSCTSLVVSTLRELDLWQANTENNATSTEAMQLAKLALAPVLIDTTNLTAKDKVTDADTDAVHFLLSQIDQCKYTHGSSWDRDAFYKQILHAKQNSLDLLTVDEILGRDYKQWTEMARQDSSSIQIGFCSMVKSIPWIVQKAGSPEAFLDALQAFAKRRELGIVVVMTAFTSGQDGRFCRELVACALHDGATAQALEAFTAQASSQLGLQEWNSVEGDSEDYSRAIRSAFNSDAPVWRRIWLQNDVTKSRKQVAPLVRGAVTGQ
;
A
#
# COMPACT_ATOMS: atom_id res chain seq x y z
N MET A 1 -24.36 -25.03 8.59
CA MET A 1 -25.09 -23.83 9.04
C MET A 1 -24.98 -22.82 7.92
N THR A 2 -26.11 -22.43 7.33
CA THR A 2 -26.17 -21.32 6.37
C THR A 2 -25.63 -20.07 7.05
N ARG A 3 -24.54 -19.49 6.51
CA ARG A 3 -23.97 -18.25 7.07
C ARG A 3 -25.00 -17.14 6.91
N SER A 4 -25.18 -16.31 7.94
CA SER A 4 -26.03 -15.13 7.83
C SER A 4 -25.60 -14.30 6.62
N PRO A 5 -26.54 -13.79 5.81
CA PRO A 5 -26.21 -12.89 4.70
C PRO A 5 -25.45 -11.67 5.24
N PRO A 6 -24.58 -11.02 4.43
CA PRO A 6 -23.93 -9.79 4.85
C PRO A 6 -24.99 -8.82 5.37
N SER A 7 -24.74 -8.23 6.55
CA SER A 7 -25.62 -7.20 7.09
C SER A 7 -25.81 -6.13 6.00
N SER A 8 -27.06 -5.77 5.67
CA SER A 8 -27.42 -4.78 4.66
C SER A 8 -27.05 -3.34 5.07
N GLN A 9 -25.86 -3.16 5.66
CA GLN A 9 -25.35 -1.88 6.12
C GLN A 9 -24.48 -1.24 5.03
N SER A 10 -24.59 0.08 4.88
CA SER A 10 -23.71 0.84 3.99
C SER A 10 -22.25 0.74 4.42
N LEU A 11 -21.34 0.93 3.46
CA LEU A 11 -19.89 0.91 3.73
C LEU A 11 -19.50 1.97 4.77
N LEU A 12 -20.04 3.19 4.67
CA LEU A 12 -19.78 4.25 5.64
C LEU A 12 -20.30 3.89 7.04
N ARG A 13 -21.51 3.33 7.14
CA ARG A 13 -22.04 2.88 8.43
C ARG A 13 -21.17 1.79 9.06
N PHE A 14 -20.73 0.82 8.26
CA PHE A 14 -19.79 -0.21 8.71
C PHE A 14 -18.50 0.40 9.27
N LEU A 15 -17.88 1.31 8.52
CA LEU A 15 -16.62 1.96 8.89
C LEU A 15 -16.76 2.78 10.19
N LYS A 16 -17.86 3.52 10.33
CA LYS A 16 -18.19 4.27 11.55
C LYS A 16 -18.36 3.35 12.77
N GLN A 17 -19.04 2.21 12.59
CA GLN A 17 -19.20 1.20 13.64
C GLN A 17 -17.88 0.51 13.98
N ALA A 18 -17.02 0.22 13.00
CA ALA A 18 -15.69 -0.35 13.22
C ALA A 18 -14.84 0.60 14.07
N ARG A 19 -14.85 1.91 13.76
CA ARG A 19 -14.18 2.94 14.57
C ARG A 19 -14.74 3.02 15.99
N GLN A 20 -16.06 2.97 16.16
CA GLN A 20 -16.66 2.93 17.50
C GLN A 20 -16.26 1.67 18.29
N THR A 21 -16.18 0.52 17.62
CA THR A 21 -15.73 -0.74 18.24
C THR A 21 -14.29 -0.64 18.70
N HIS A 22 -13.42 0.00 17.90
CA HIS A 22 -12.05 0.31 18.30
C HIS A 22 -12.01 1.18 19.56
N LEU A 23 -12.78 2.27 19.62
CA LEU A 23 -12.83 3.15 20.80
C LEU A 23 -13.32 2.41 22.05
N ASN A 24 -14.31 1.53 21.90
CA ASN A 24 -14.81 0.70 23.01
C ASN A 24 -13.76 -0.31 23.49
N PHE A 25 -12.97 -0.88 22.57
CA PHE A 25 -11.87 -1.78 22.90
C PHE A 25 -10.76 -1.05 23.68
N ILE A 26 -10.32 0.10 23.18
CA ILE A 26 -9.23 0.88 23.78
C ILE A 26 -9.64 1.50 25.12
N SER A 27 -10.88 1.95 25.27
CA SER A 27 -11.38 2.46 26.55
C SER A 27 -11.60 1.38 27.63
N GLY A 28 -11.44 0.09 27.29
CA GLY A 28 -11.75 -1.03 28.19
C GLY A 28 -13.25 -1.22 28.43
N ALA A 29 -14.11 -0.58 27.63
CA ALA A 29 -15.56 -0.71 27.73
C ALA A 29 -16.07 -2.08 27.24
N LEU A 30 -15.30 -2.78 26.40
CA LEU A 30 -15.57 -4.17 26.02
C LEU A 30 -15.07 -5.11 27.10
N SER A 31 -15.89 -6.11 27.46
CA SER A 31 -15.47 -7.07 28.48
C SER A 31 -14.39 -7.97 27.90
N SER A 32 -13.16 -7.88 28.43
CA SER A 32 -12.03 -8.74 28.05
C SER A 32 -12.29 -10.24 28.30
N SER A 33 -13.40 -10.58 28.98
CA SER A 33 -13.84 -11.96 29.21
C SER A 33 -14.55 -12.59 28.00
N SER A 34 -15.05 -11.80 27.03
CA SER A 34 -15.74 -12.29 25.84
C SER A 34 -14.87 -12.15 24.59
N ARG A 35 -14.31 -13.26 24.10
CA ARG A 35 -13.54 -13.29 22.84
C ARG A 35 -14.37 -12.82 21.63
N ALA A 36 -15.70 -12.96 21.67
CA ALA A 36 -16.58 -12.50 20.61
C ALA A 36 -16.63 -10.96 20.48
N GLU A 37 -16.24 -10.24 21.54
CA GLU A 37 -16.22 -8.77 21.56
C GLU A 37 -14.85 -8.20 21.19
N THR A 38 -13.77 -8.98 21.30
CA THR A 38 -12.42 -8.50 20.96
C THR A 38 -12.24 -8.38 19.45
N PRO A 39 -11.82 -7.21 18.92
CA PRO A 39 -11.71 -7.00 17.49
C PRO A 39 -10.47 -7.68 16.89
N ILE A 40 -10.59 -8.08 15.62
CA ILE A 40 -9.47 -8.42 14.75
C ILE A 40 -9.14 -7.18 13.91
N TYR A 41 -7.91 -6.69 14.00
CA TYR A 41 -7.44 -5.61 13.12
C TYR A 41 -7.01 -6.16 11.78
N VAL A 42 -7.48 -5.58 10.70
CA VAL A 42 -7.07 -5.96 9.34
C VAL A 42 -6.08 -4.92 8.86
N VAL A 43 -4.82 -5.31 8.68
CA VAL A 43 -3.69 -4.39 8.53
C VAL A 43 -2.97 -4.61 7.22
N GLY A 44 -2.74 -3.51 6.49
CA GLY A 44 -1.98 -3.48 5.24
C GLY A 44 -0.49 -3.24 5.46
N ASN A 45 0.28 -3.20 4.37
CA ASN A 45 1.69 -2.84 4.44
C ASN A 45 1.88 -1.34 4.77
N PRO A 46 3.08 -0.91 5.23
CA PRO A 46 3.32 0.48 5.66
C PRO A 46 3.41 1.48 4.50
N SER A 47 3.42 1.03 3.24
CA SER A 47 3.23 1.92 2.09
C SER A 47 1.79 2.43 2.07
N ALA A 48 0.82 1.70 2.64
CA ALA A 48 -0.60 2.06 2.58
C ALA A 48 -1.01 2.55 1.18
N ASP A 49 -0.49 1.90 0.13
CA ASP A 49 -0.87 2.16 -1.25
C ASP A 49 -2.33 1.78 -1.48
N LEU A 50 -2.81 2.02 -2.71
CA LEU A 50 -4.21 1.80 -3.04
C LEU A 50 -4.63 0.34 -2.82
N ASP A 51 -3.75 -0.63 -3.10
CA ASP A 51 -4.02 -2.06 -2.99
C ASP A 51 -4.16 -2.48 -1.53
N SER A 52 -3.19 -2.10 -0.69
CA SER A 52 -3.23 -2.31 0.76
C SER A 52 -4.45 -1.64 1.40
N ALA A 53 -4.68 -0.35 1.14
CA ALA A 53 -5.74 0.43 1.80
C ALA A 53 -7.14 -0.10 1.46
N ILE A 54 -7.39 -0.49 0.21
CA ILE A 54 -8.68 -1.01 -0.21
C ILE A 54 -8.86 -2.47 0.22
N SER A 55 -7.81 -3.30 0.13
CA SER A 55 -7.84 -4.69 0.59
C SER A 55 -8.34 -4.80 2.02
N VAL A 56 -7.80 -3.98 2.94
CA VAL A 56 -8.21 -4.01 4.36
C VAL A 56 -9.65 -3.59 4.55
N ILE A 57 -10.14 -2.59 3.82
CA ILE A 57 -11.54 -2.12 3.92
C ILE A 57 -12.50 -3.19 3.40
N VAL A 58 -12.24 -3.71 2.20
CA VAL A 58 -13.10 -4.70 1.54
C VAL A 58 -13.15 -6.00 2.33
N TYR A 59 -11.99 -6.53 2.73
CA TYR A 59 -11.95 -7.75 3.54
C TYR A 59 -12.67 -7.57 4.87
N SER A 60 -12.40 -6.45 5.58
CA SER A 60 -13.04 -6.20 6.87
C SER A 60 -14.56 -6.15 6.75
N TYR A 61 -15.11 -5.50 5.71
CA TYR A 61 -16.55 -5.42 5.51
C TYR A 61 -17.18 -6.82 5.40
N PHE A 62 -16.61 -7.71 4.60
CA PHE A 62 -17.18 -9.03 4.35
C PHE A 62 -16.89 -10.06 5.46
N ALA A 63 -15.80 -9.89 6.20
CA ALA A 63 -15.38 -10.75 7.31
C ALA A 63 -16.06 -10.39 8.66
N HIS A 64 -16.46 -9.12 8.82
CA HIS A 64 -16.99 -8.56 10.07
C HIS A 64 -18.13 -9.41 10.65
N ASN A 65 -17.96 -9.89 11.88
CA ASN A 65 -18.92 -10.73 12.61
C ASN A 65 -19.34 -12.01 11.85
N ARG A 66 -18.49 -12.52 10.95
CA ARG A 66 -18.75 -13.75 10.18
C ARG A 66 -17.64 -14.78 10.28
N ILE A 67 -16.40 -14.32 10.49
CA ILE A 67 -15.26 -15.18 10.80
C ILE A 67 -14.54 -14.68 12.06
N PRO A 68 -13.73 -15.50 12.74
CA PRO A 68 -13.64 -16.97 12.62
C PRO A 68 -15.00 -17.67 12.78
N ILE A 69 -15.17 -18.86 12.20
CA ILE A 69 -16.49 -19.53 12.12
C ILE A 69 -17.06 -19.86 13.52
N GLU A 70 -16.17 -20.23 14.45
CA GLU A 70 -16.54 -20.70 15.78
C GLU A 70 -16.82 -19.55 16.76
N CYS A 71 -16.17 -18.40 16.54
CA CYS A 71 -16.30 -17.21 17.36
C CYS A 71 -16.22 -15.99 16.43
N PRO A 72 -17.32 -15.60 15.76
CA PRO A 72 -17.31 -14.47 14.85
C PRO A 72 -16.96 -13.18 15.59
N GLN A 73 -16.05 -12.39 15.02
CA GLN A 73 -15.50 -11.20 15.67
C GLN A 73 -15.60 -9.94 14.78
N PRO A 74 -15.63 -8.74 15.38
CA PRO A 74 -15.55 -7.49 14.64
C PRO A 74 -14.21 -7.38 13.91
N HIS A 75 -14.25 -7.19 12.59
CA HIS A 75 -13.06 -6.87 11.80
C HIS A 75 -12.96 -5.36 11.61
N ILE A 76 -11.81 -4.78 11.99
CA ILE A 76 -11.56 -3.34 11.96
C ILE A 76 -10.44 -3.05 10.95
N PRO A 77 -10.73 -2.33 9.85
CA PRO A 77 -9.68 -1.94 8.91
C PRO A 77 -8.74 -0.92 9.55
N LEU A 78 -7.43 -1.15 9.46
CA LEU A 78 -6.39 -0.29 9.98
C LEU A 78 -5.41 0.09 8.87
N ILE A 79 -5.37 1.37 8.53
CA ILE A 79 -4.42 1.91 7.55
C ILE A 79 -3.07 2.12 8.22
N ASN A 80 -2.05 1.42 7.73
CA ASN A 80 -0.72 1.35 8.34
C ASN A 80 0.13 2.60 8.06
N LEU A 81 -0.27 3.72 8.66
CA LEU A 81 0.43 4.99 8.59
C LEU A 81 0.68 5.51 10.01
N PRO A 82 1.90 5.35 10.57
CA PRO A 82 2.18 5.67 11.97
C PRO A 82 2.17 7.16 12.28
N ASN A 83 2.44 8.01 11.27
CA ASN A 83 2.61 9.44 11.44
C ASN A 83 1.56 10.28 10.69
N VAL A 84 0.60 9.63 10.03
CA VAL A 84 -0.44 10.33 9.25
C VAL A 84 -1.81 9.97 9.82
N PRO A 85 -2.47 10.91 10.52
CA PRO A 85 -3.81 10.69 11.05
C PRO A 85 -4.84 10.58 9.92
N SER A 86 -5.98 9.98 10.26
CA SER A 86 -7.19 10.08 9.43
C SER A 86 -7.55 11.55 9.17
N GLY A 87 -8.21 11.81 8.05
CA GLY A 87 -8.69 13.16 7.71
C GLY A 87 -7.86 13.86 6.63
N PRO A 88 -7.64 15.19 6.75
CA PRO A 88 -6.98 15.99 5.70
C PRO A 88 -5.58 15.50 5.32
N GLU A 89 -4.78 15.03 6.29
CA GLU A 89 -3.42 14.54 6.01
C GLU A 89 -3.42 13.22 5.24
N LEU A 90 -4.30 12.29 5.57
CA LEU A 90 -4.51 11.08 4.77
C LEU A 90 -4.92 11.42 3.34
N ARG A 91 -5.84 12.40 3.18
CA ARG A 91 -6.25 12.89 1.87
C ARG A 91 -5.07 13.44 1.07
N ARG A 92 -4.21 14.23 1.70
CA ARG A 92 -3.03 14.84 1.07
C ARG A 92 -2.03 13.78 0.64
N LEU A 93 -1.83 12.76 1.47
CA LEU A 93 -0.86 11.68 1.26
C LEU A 93 -1.31 10.63 0.23
N ARG A 94 -2.61 10.31 0.16
CA ARG A 94 -3.17 9.25 -0.71
C ARG A 94 -4.39 9.75 -1.51
N PRO A 95 -4.26 10.78 -2.37
CA PRO A 95 -5.39 11.30 -3.14
C PRO A 95 -6.00 10.26 -4.11
N GLU A 96 -5.22 9.27 -4.58
CA GLU A 96 -5.71 8.14 -5.36
C GLU A 96 -6.70 7.25 -4.60
N PHE A 97 -6.44 7.03 -3.31
CA PHE A 97 -7.35 6.31 -2.41
C PHE A 97 -8.64 7.12 -2.23
N ILE A 98 -8.53 8.45 -2.04
CA ILE A 98 -9.71 9.31 -1.87
C ILE A 98 -10.56 9.33 -3.14
N LYS A 99 -9.93 9.43 -4.30
CA LYS A 99 -10.62 9.38 -5.59
C LYS A 99 -11.38 8.06 -5.76
N ALA A 100 -10.72 6.92 -5.53
CA ALA A 100 -11.36 5.61 -5.62
C ALA A 100 -12.51 5.45 -4.61
N PHE A 101 -12.30 5.87 -3.36
CA PHE A 101 -13.29 5.81 -2.30
C PHE A 101 -14.51 6.70 -2.59
N CYS A 102 -14.29 7.91 -3.10
CA CYS A 102 -15.37 8.80 -3.54
C CYS A 102 -16.16 8.20 -4.70
N LEU A 103 -15.50 7.83 -5.79
CA LEU A 103 -16.16 7.24 -6.98
C LEU A 103 -16.96 5.97 -6.64
N ALA A 104 -16.48 5.18 -5.66
CA ALA A 104 -17.17 3.99 -5.19
C ALA A 104 -18.40 4.33 -4.34
N THR A 105 -18.34 5.31 -3.44
CA THR A 105 -19.38 5.55 -2.43
C THR A 105 -20.43 6.59 -2.83
N THR A 106 -20.12 7.52 -3.75
CA THR A 106 -21.03 8.61 -4.12
C THR A 106 -21.83 8.36 -5.39
N THR A 107 -21.65 7.18 -6.02
CA THR A 107 -22.33 6.86 -7.29
C THR A 107 -23.05 5.50 -7.22
N PRO A 108 -24.40 5.45 -7.24
CA PRO A 108 -25.33 6.59 -7.32
C PRO A 108 -25.38 7.40 -6.02
N SER A 109 -25.70 8.69 -6.12
CA SER A 109 -25.77 9.60 -4.97
C SER A 109 -26.73 9.05 -3.92
N VAL A 110 -26.23 8.83 -2.71
CA VAL A 110 -27.08 8.49 -1.55
C VAL A 110 -27.74 9.79 -1.09
N GLU A 111 -29.06 9.83 -1.03
CA GLU A 111 -29.79 10.94 -0.39
C GLU A 111 -29.59 10.84 1.14
N GLY A 112 -29.09 11.88 1.82
CA GLY A 112 -28.98 11.92 3.28
C GLY A 112 -27.72 12.57 3.86
N GLU A 113 -27.47 12.34 5.15
CA GLU A 113 -26.37 12.93 5.94
C GLU A 113 -24.96 12.47 5.52
N ASP A 114 -24.85 11.41 4.72
CA ASP A 114 -23.59 10.82 4.26
C ASP A 114 -23.09 11.40 2.92
N LEU A 115 -23.69 12.50 2.42
CA LEU A 115 -23.26 13.15 1.18
C LEU A 115 -21.88 13.80 1.38
N TRP A 116 -20.94 13.46 0.51
CA TRP A 116 -19.60 14.03 0.52
C TRP A 116 -18.98 14.07 -0.88
N ASP A 117 -17.89 14.81 -1.01
CA ASP A 117 -17.14 14.98 -2.25
C ASP A 117 -15.63 15.06 -1.96
N GLU A 118 -14.84 15.21 -3.02
CA GLU A 118 -13.39 15.23 -2.91
C GLU A 118 -12.82 16.59 -2.47
N THR A 119 -13.64 17.57 -2.08
CA THR A 119 -13.12 18.82 -1.53
C THR A 119 -12.33 18.55 -0.25
N PRO A 120 -11.24 19.29 0.03
CA PRO A 120 -10.41 19.07 1.21
C PRO A 120 -11.22 19.01 2.52
N GLU A 121 -12.21 19.89 2.67
CA GLU A 121 -13.05 20.01 3.86
C GLU A 121 -13.98 18.79 4.00
N SER A 122 -14.68 18.42 2.93
CA SER A 122 -15.65 17.33 2.91
C SER A 122 -14.97 15.97 3.10
N ALA A 123 -13.96 15.68 2.29
CA ALA A 123 -13.19 14.45 2.38
C ALA A 123 -12.43 14.36 3.71
N GLY A 124 -11.88 15.46 4.23
CA GLY A 124 -11.22 15.50 5.52
C GLY A 124 -12.13 15.05 6.67
N ARG A 125 -13.37 15.55 6.71
CA ARG A 125 -14.37 15.13 7.70
C ARG A 125 -14.71 13.65 7.57
N ILE A 126 -15.03 13.18 6.37
CA ILE A 126 -15.44 11.78 6.15
C ILE A 126 -14.33 10.81 6.53
N LEU A 127 -13.09 11.08 6.14
CA LEU A 127 -11.97 10.23 6.48
C LEU A 127 -11.74 10.19 7.99
N HIS A 128 -11.85 11.33 8.68
CA HIS A 128 -11.69 11.39 10.13
C HIS A 128 -12.76 10.56 10.88
N GLU A 129 -14.00 10.59 10.42
CA GLU A 129 -15.11 9.87 11.06
C GLU A 129 -15.14 8.36 10.75
N HIS A 130 -14.57 7.94 9.62
CA HIS A 130 -14.77 6.58 9.09
C HIS A 130 -13.49 5.75 8.97
N ILE A 131 -12.34 6.37 8.77
CA ILE A 131 -11.07 5.65 8.58
C ILE A 131 -10.28 5.65 9.88
N LEU A 132 -9.65 4.52 10.19
CA LEU A 132 -8.73 4.38 11.30
C LEU A 132 -7.31 4.18 10.76
N THR A 133 -6.40 5.07 11.13
CA THR A 133 -4.97 4.93 10.87
C THR A 133 -4.23 4.49 12.14
N VAL A 134 -3.00 4.02 11.98
CA VAL A 134 -2.10 3.73 13.11
C VAL A 134 -1.83 4.98 13.95
N ALA A 135 -1.70 6.15 13.33
CA ALA A 135 -1.57 7.43 14.05
C ALA A 135 -2.81 7.73 14.93
N ASP A 136 -4.02 7.47 14.44
CA ASP A 136 -5.26 7.62 15.24
C ASP A 136 -5.29 6.63 16.40
N PHE A 137 -4.95 5.36 16.15
CA PHE A 137 -4.84 4.35 17.20
C PHE A 137 -3.88 4.83 18.30
N ALA A 138 -2.67 5.27 17.93
CA ALA A 138 -1.68 5.77 18.88
C ALA A 138 -2.18 7.00 19.66
N ALA A 139 -2.96 7.88 19.02
CA ALA A 139 -3.60 9.01 19.70
C ALA A 139 -4.66 8.54 20.71
N HIS A 140 -5.53 7.61 20.34
CA HIS A 140 -6.55 7.06 21.23
C HIS A 140 -5.93 6.31 22.41
N LEU A 141 -4.87 5.52 22.20
CA LEU A 141 -4.14 4.87 23.30
C LEU A 141 -3.64 5.87 24.34
N ARG A 142 -3.02 6.97 23.90
CA ARG A 142 -2.54 8.03 24.78
C ARG A 142 -3.67 8.75 25.52
N GLN A 143 -4.86 8.81 24.92
CA GLN A 143 -6.03 9.43 25.52
C GLN A 143 -6.64 8.55 26.64
N TYR A 144 -6.69 7.23 26.44
CA TYR A 144 -7.38 6.30 27.35
C TYR A 144 -6.47 5.58 28.35
N HIS A 145 -5.16 5.47 28.08
CA HIS A 145 -4.19 4.83 28.98
C HIS A 145 -3.13 5.86 29.44
N ALA A 146 -2.97 6.01 30.76
CA ALA A 146 -1.91 6.83 31.34
C ALA A 146 -0.57 6.09 31.27
N GLU A 147 0.43 6.72 30.66
CA GLU A 147 1.82 6.26 30.43
C GLU A 147 1.99 4.93 29.63
N PRO A 148 2.74 4.93 28.50
CA PRO A 148 2.85 3.77 27.60
C PRO A 148 3.53 2.51 28.17
N THR A 149 4.12 2.57 29.36
CA THR A 149 5.13 1.62 29.82
C THR A 149 4.60 0.50 30.72
N GLU A 150 3.43 0.63 31.34
CA GLU A 150 2.96 -0.39 32.30
C GLU A 150 1.97 -1.42 31.73
N HIS A 151 1.26 -1.11 30.63
CA HIS A 151 0.21 -1.99 30.10
C HIS A 151 0.36 -2.23 28.58
N ARG A 152 0.84 -3.42 28.21
CA ARG A 152 0.82 -3.89 26.81
C ARG A 152 -0.56 -4.43 26.46
N ILE A 153 -1.10 -4.01 25.33
CA ILE A 153 -2.36 -4.54 24.79
C ILE A 153 -2.04 -5.66 23.82
N THR A 154 -2.78 -6.76 23.87
CA THR A 154 -2.73 -7.80 22.85
C THR A 154 -3.97 -7.70 21.97
N ALA A 155 -3.78 -7.78 20.65
CA ALA A 155 -4.86 -7.78 19.67
C ALA A 155 -4.61 -8.81 18.57
N ASP A 156 -5.67 -9.36 17.99
CA ASP A 156 -5.56 -10.25 16.84
C ASP A 156 -5.45 -9.42 15.55
N ALA A 157 -4.71 -9.91 14.55
CA ALA A 157 -4.51 -9.23 13.28
C ALA A 157 -4.63 -10.16 12.06
N THR A 158 -5.31 -9.70 11.02
CA THR A 158 -5.24 -10.30 9.67
C THR A 158 -4.40 -9.39 8.78
N LEU A 159 -3.34 -9.93 8.17
CA LEU A 159 -2.42 -9.15 7.33
C LEU A 159 -2.80 -9.25 5.85
N LEU A 160 -2.95 -8.12 5.17
CA LEU A 160 -3.28 -8.09 3.74
C LEU A 160 -2.23 -7.30 2.97
N ASP A 161 -1.87 -7.77 1.77
CA ASP A 161 -0.80 -7.17 0.95
C ASP A 161 0.53 -7.01 1.72
N TRP A 162 0.66 -7.85 2.76
CA TRP A 162 1.74 -7.85 3.74
C TRP A 162 1.75 -9.18 4.48
N ASN A 163 2.94 -9.71 4.75
CA ASN A 163 3.08 -11.00 5.42
C ASN A 163 4.03 -10.99 6.63
N ALA A 164 4.60 -9.83 7.02
CA ALA A 164 5.55 -9.76 8.12
C ALA A 164 5.53 -8.44 8.89
N LEU A 165 5.32 -8.50 10.20
CA LEU A 165 5.47 -7.34 11.08
C LEU A 165 6.96 -6.98 11.26
N PRO A 166 7.32 -5.68 11.34
CA PRO A 166 8.70 -5.24 11.41
C PRO A 166 9.36 -5.63 12.74
N HIS A 167 8.60 -5.57 13.84
CA HIS A 167 9.10 -5.83 15.19
C HIS A 167 8.62 -7.20 15.66
N ARG A 168 9.41 -8.24 15.42
CA ARG A 168 9.08 -9.62 15.80
C ARG A 168 9.15 -9.80 17.31
N ALA A 169 8.30 -10.67 17.85
CA ALA A 169 8.34 -11.01 19.27
C ALA A 169 9.71 -11.61 19.68
N ALA A 170 10.27 -11.13 20.80
CA ALA A 170 11.60 -11.52 21.27
C ALA A 170 11.75 -13.01 21.61
N ASN A 171 10.63 -13.70 21.87
CA ASN A 171 10.60 -15.13 22.15
C ASN A 171 10.74 -16.00 20.88
N GLY A 172 10.91 -15.40 19.70
CA GLY A 172 11.03 -16.11 18.42
C GLY A 172 9.72 -16.73 17.93
N GLN A 173 8.59 -16.41 18.56
CA GLN A 173 7.28 -16.92 18.16
C GLN A 173 6.87 -16.32 16.81
N ARG A 174 6.63 -17.19 15.83
CA ARG A 174 6.08 -16.81 14.52
C ARG A 174 4.66 -16.27 14.68
N GLY A 175 4.31 -15.28 13.86
CA GLY A 175 3.00 -14.66 13.84
C GLY A 175 2.73 -13.69 14.99
N LYS A 176 3.75 -13.28 15.75
CA LYS A 176 3.59 -12.31 16.83
C LYS A 176 4.60 -11.17 16.72
N GLY A 177 4.14 -9.94 16.90
CA GLY A 177 5.00 -8.75 16.84
C GLY A 177 4.23 -7.45 17.03
N SER A 178 4.90 -6.33 16.78
CA SER A 178 4.30 -5.00 16.77
C SER A 178 4.62 -4.25 15.47
N ILE A 179 3.93 -3.12 15.28
CA ILE A 179 4.12 -2.23 14.13
C ILE A 179 4.66 -0.88 14.58
N ASP A 180 5.29 -0.17 13.65
CA ASP A 180 5.72 1.21 13.88
C ASP A 180 4.53 2.07 14.35
N GLY A 181 4.77 2.98 15.30
CA GLY A 181 3.73 3.82 15.89
C GLY A 181 2.91 3.16 17.02
N LEU A 182 2.94 1.83 17.17
CA LEU A 182 2.23 1.10 18.24
C LEU A 182 3.14 0.12 19.00
N PRO A 183 4.24 0.58 19.63
CA PRO A 183 5.20 -0.30 20.31
C PRO A 183 4.62 -1.03 21.54
N SER A 184 3.54 -0.51 22.13
CA SER A 184 2.83 -1.10 23.27
C SER A 184 1.72 -2.08 22.87
N VAL A 185 1.50 -2.32 21.58
CA VAL A 185 0.49 -3.26 21.07
C VAL A 185 1.18 -4.48 20.47
N ASP A 186 0.90 -5.64 21.05
CA ASP A 186 1.29 -6.95 20.51
C ASP A 186 0.17 -7.48 19.61
N PHE A 187 0.46 -7.64 18.32
CA PHE A 187 -0.43 -8.27 17.37
C PHE A 187 -0.14 -9.75 17.23
N CYS A 188 -1.19 -10.57 17.34
CA CYS A 188 -1.18 -12.00 17.03
C CYS A 188 -1.82 -12.21 15.64
N THR A 189 -1.05 -12.66 14.67
CA THR A 189 -1.56 -12.91 13.32
C THR A 189 -2.50 -14.11 13.30
N VAL A 190 -3.74 -13.87 12.89
CA VAL A 190 -4.80 -14.87 12.79
C VAL A 190 -5.24 -15.13 11.34
N GLY A 191 -4.69 -14.40 10.37
CA GLY A 191 -4.88 -14.67 8.95
C GLY A 191 -3.94 -13.84 8.07
N CYS A 192 -3.73 -14.25 6.82
CA CYS A 192 -2.95 -13.50 5.84
C CYS A 192 -3.40 -13.76 4.41
N ILE A 193 -3.44 -12.71 3.59
CA ILE A 193 -3.57 -12.78 2.12
C ILE A 193 -2.55 -11.82 1.53
N ASP A 194 -1.59 -12.32 0.76
CA ASP A 194 -0.54 -11.48 0.18
C ASP A 194 -0.03 -12.05 -1.15
N HIS A 195 0.47 -11.15 -1.99
CA HIS A 195 1.04 -11.44 -3.30
C HIS A 195 2.56 -11.23 -3.38
N HIS A 196 3.20 -10.91 -2.24
CA HIS A 196 4.65 -10.84 -2.10
C HIS A 196 5.27 -12.19 -1.73
N VAL A 197 6.61 -12.21 -1.68
CA VAL A 197 7.38 -13.37 -1.20
C VAL A 197 7.20 -13.51 0.31
N ASP A 198 7.09 -14.74 0.81
CA ASP A 198 7.04 -15.04 2.24
C ASP A 198 8.33 -14.58 2.93
N GLU A 199 8.20 -13.69 3.92
CA GLU A 199 9.31 -13.20 4.73
C GLU A 199 9.52 -14.04 6.01
N GLY A 200 8.88 -15.21 6.12
CA GLY A 200 9.07 -16.17 7.20
C GLY A 200 8.56 -15.69 8.55
N PHE A 201 7.56 -14.80 8.57
CA PHE A 201 6.95 -14.29 9.81
C PHE A 201 5.71 -15.07 10.23
N LEU A 202 4.84 -15.43 9.27
CA LEU A 202 3.51 -15.97 9.51
C LEU A 202 3.52 -17.22 10.41
N PRO A 203 2.47 -17.45 11.23
CA PRO A 203 2.38 -18.65 12.05
C PRO A 203 2.07 -19.89 11.19
N PRO A 204 2.21 -21.12 11.72
CA PRO A 204 1.81 -22.34 11.02
C PRO A 204 0.32 -22.34 10.68
N ALA A 205 -0.07 -22.89 9.53
CA ALA A 205 -1.46 -22.88 9.05
C ALA A 205 -2.43 -23.52 10.06
N GLU A 206 -1.98 -24.57 10.75
CA GLU A 206 -2.76 -25.34 11.72
C GLU A 206 -3.07 -24.55 13.00
N SER A 207 -2.37 -23.45 13.24
CA SER A 207 -2.59 -22.59 14.41
C SER A 207 -3.65 -21.51 14.19
N LEU A 208 -4.11 -21.33 12.94
CA LEU A 208 -5.08 -20.29 12.62
C LEU A 208 -6.49 -20.68 13.06
N PRO A 209 -7.31 -19.72 13.52
CA PRO A 209 -8.72 -19.97 13.79
C PRO A 209 -9.47 -20.47 12.55
N ARG A 210 -10.41 -21.40 12.75
CA ARG A 210 -11.15 -22.00 11.64
C ARG A 210 -11.88 -20.95 10.80
N GLY A 211 -11.60 -20.96 9.49
CA GLY A 211 -12.20 -20.05 8.51
C GLY A 211 -11.42 -18.77 8.28
N GLN A 212 -10.28 -18.56 8.96
CA GLN A 212 -9.33 -17.51 8.60
C GLN A 212 -8.42 -17.96 7.45
N PRO A 213 -8.04 -17.06 6.54
CA PRO A 213 -7.23 -17.39 5.37
C PRO A 213 -5.73 -17.38 5.67
N LEU A 214 -4.98 -18.19 4.92
CA LEU A 214 -3.52 -18.12 4.80
C LEU A 214 -3.15 -18.35 3.34
N LEU A 215 -3.08 -17.27 2.56
CA LEU A 215 -2.87 -17.31 1.12
C LEU A 215 -1.68 -16.43 0.73
N LEU A 216 -0.60 -17.05 0.27
CA LEU A 216 0.55 -16.38 -0.35
C LEU A 216 0.68 -16.84 -1.80
N ARG A 217 0.36 -15.97 -2.76
CA ARG A 217 0.40 -16.32 -4.18
C ARG A 217 0.66 -15.11 -5.06
N PRO A 218 1.51 -15.19 -6.09
CA PRO A 218 1.65 -14.11 -7.06
C PRO A 218 0.30 -13.69 -7.68
N ALA A 219 0.08 -12.38 -7.76
CA ALA A 219 -1.06 -11.74 -8.42
C ALA A 219 -0.67 -10.34 -8.87
N GLY A 220 -1.38 -9.77 -9.84
CA GLY A 220 -1.20 -8.36 -10.22
C GLY A 220 -1.55 -7.42 -9.07
N SER A 221 -2.63 -7.72 -8.35
CA SER A 221 -3.09 -7.01 -7.14
C SER A 221 -3.45 -8.01 -6.04
N CYS A 222 -3.10 -7.69 -4.79
CA CYS A 222 -3.55 -8.42 -3.61
C CYS A 222 -5.08 -8.37 -3.45
N THR A 223 -5.73 -7.27 -3.87
CA THR A 223 -7.19 -7.16 -3.87
C THR A 223 -7.85 -8.26 -4.71
N SER A 224 -7.23 -8.71 -5.80
CA SER A 224 -7.69 -9.87 -6.58
C SER A 224 -7.75 -11.15 -5.74
N LEU A 225 -6.73 -11.37 -4.91
CA LEU A 225 -6.68 -12.51 -3.98
C LEU A 225 -7.71 -12.37 -2.85
N VAL A 226 -7.93 -11.14 -2.35
CA VAL A 226 -8.99 -10.85 -1.37
C VAL A 226 -10.35 -11.22 -1.94
N VAL A 227 -10.66 -10.81 -3.17
CA VAL A 227 -11.92 -11.16 -3.85
C VAL A 227 -12.06 -12.67 -4.00
N SER A 228 -11.02 -13.37 -4.48
CA SER A 228 -11.02 -14.84 -4.59
C SER A 228 -11.31 -15.50 -3.24
N THR A 229 -10.59 -15.08 -2.20
CA THR A 229 -10.70 -15.65 -0.85
C THR A 229 -12.10 -15.42 -0.26
N LEU A 230 -12.67 -14.23 -0.42
CA LEU A 230 -14.02 -13.93 0.08
C LEU A 230 -15.09 -14.77 -0.65
N ARG A 231 -14.88 -15.07 -1.93
CA ARG A 231 -15.75 -15.99 -2.70
C ARG A 231 -15.61 -17.43 -2.23
N GLU A 232 -14.37 -17.92 -2.06
CA GLU A 232 -14.09 -19.28 -1.59
C GLU A 232 -14.62 -19.52 -0.16
N LEU A 233 -14.65 -18.48 0.67
CA LEU A 233 -15.21 -18.53 2.02
C LEU A 233 -16.73 -18.30 2.07
N ASP A 234 -17.44 -18.22 0.95
CA ASP A 234 -18.88 -17.89 0.93
C ASP A 234 -19.22 -16.56 1.65
N LEU A 235 -18.28 -15.62 1.65
CA LEU A 235 -18.46 -14.29 2.23
C LEU A 235 -18.96 -13.28 1.21
N TRP A 236 -18.58 -13.42 -0.06
CA TRP A 236 -19.01 -12.55 -1.15
C TRP A 236 -19.44 -13.39 -2.35
N GLN A 237 -20.74 -13.66 -2.47
CA GLN A 237 -21.28 -14.44 -3.57
C GLN A 237 -22.01 -13.57 -4.59
N ALA A 238 -22.03 -14.02 -5.84
CA ALA A 238 -22.85 -13.42 -6.87
C ALA A 238 -24.34 -13.63 -6.55
N ASN A 239 -25.18 -12.66 -6.89
CA ASN A 239 -26.62 -12.84 -6.75
C ASN A 239 -27.10 -13.85 -7.81
N THR A 240 -27.42 -15.06 -7.38
CA THR A 240 -27.85 -16.16 -8.26
C THR A 240 -29.35 -16.12 -8.56
N GLU A 241 -30.12 -15.45 -7.72
CA GLU A 241 -31.51 -15.12 -7.99
C GLU A 241 -31.51 -13.82 -8.79
N ASN A 242 -32.34 -13.70 -9.84
CA ASN A 242 -32.50 -12.48 -10.69
C ASN A 242 -32.98 -11.22 -9.92
N ASN A 243 -32.74 -11.15 -8.62
CA ASN A 243 -32.88 -9.99 -7.77
C ASN A 243 -31.73 -9.03 -8.07
N ALA A 244 -32.03 -7.73 -8.05
CA ALA A 244 -30.98 -6.74 -8.24
C ALA A 244 -30.00 -6.75 -7.08
N THR A 245 -28.71 -6.56 -7.38
CA THR A 245 -27.69 -6.35 -6.35
C THR A 245 -27.98 -5.04 -5.62
N SER A 246 -27.67 -5.02 -4.32
CA SER A 246 -27.85 -3.81 -3.50
C SER A 246 -26.84 -2.73 -3.91
N THR A 247 -27.15 -1.46 -3.60
CA THR A 247 -26.23 -0.34 -3.83
C THR A 247 -24.88 -0.58 -3.13
N GLU A 248 -24.90 -1.15 -1.93
CA GLU A 248 -23.70 -1.47 -1.14
C GLU A 248 -22.79 -2.47 -1.84
N ALA A 249 -23.36 -3.51 -2.47
CA ALA A 249 -22.59 -4.48 -3.22
C ALA A 249 -21.91 -3.84 -4.44
N MET A 250 -22.59 -2.90 -5.12
CA MET A 250 -21.98 -2.10 -6.20
C MET A 250 -20.83 -1.22 -5.69
N GLN A 251 -21.02 -0.53 -4.55
CA GLN A 251 -20.00 0.32 -3.96
C GLN A 251 -18.74 -0.48 -3.63
N LEU A 252 -18.90 -1.64 -2.99
CA LEU A 252 -17.79 -2.55 -2.67
C LEU A 252 -17.14 -3.13 -3.91
N ALA A 253 -17.93 -3.46 -4.94
CA ALA A 253 -17.39 -3.96 -6.20
C ALA A 253 -16.54 -2.91 -6.91
N LYS A 254 -17.02 -1.65 -6.99
CA LYS A 254 -16.24 -0.52 -7.53
C LYS A 254 -14.97 -0.27 -6.72
N LEU A 255 -15.09 -0.29 -5.39
CA LEU A 255 -13.96 -0.08 -4.52
C LEU A 255 -12.89 -1.14 -4.73
N ALA A 256 -13.25 -2.44 -4.68
CA ALA A 256 -12.32 -3.53 -4.91
C ALA A 256 -11.74 -3.55 -6.34
N LEU A 257 -12.48 -3.05 -7.33
CA LEU A 257 -12.02 -3.00 -8.72
C LEU A 257 -10.89 -1.98 -8.93
N ALA A 258 -10.89 -0.87 -8.17
CA ALA A 258 -9.91 0.20 -8.32
C ALA A 258 -8.43 -0.25 -8.27
N PRO A 259 -7.94 -0.93 -7.20
CA PRO A 259 -6.55 -1.36 -7.13
C PRO A 259 -6.22 -2.41 -8.18
N VAL A 260 -7.13 -3.35 -8.46
CA VAL A 260 -6.94 -4.36 -9.50
C VAL A 260 -6.67 -3.71 -10.85
N LEU A 261 -7.45 -2.70 -11.24
CA LEU A 261 -7.21 -1.96 -12.49
C LEU A 261 -5.91 -1.14 -12.42
N ILE A 262 -5.59 -0.51 -11.30
CA ILE A 262 -4.40 0.34 -11.18
C ILE A 262 -3.10 -0.48 -11.26
N ASP A 263 -3.00 -1.62 -10.59
CA ASP A 263 -1.75 -2.39 -10.55
C ASP A 263 -1.52 -3.24 -11.81
N THR A 264 -2.61 -3.63 -12.47
CA THR A 264 -2.59 -4.36 -13.75
C THR A 264 -2.61 -3.43 -14.98
N THR A 265 -2.65 -2.11 -14.78
CA THR A 265 -2.77 -1.13 -15.89
C THR A 265 -4.00 -1.42 -16.76
N ASN A 266 -5.17 -1.53 -16.13
CA ASN A 266 -6.45 -1.91 -16.74
C ASN A 266 -6.35 -3.26 -17.50
N LEU A 267 -5.71 -4.26 -16.87
CA LEU A 267 -5.42 -5.58 -17.44
C LEU A 267 -4.50 -5.60 -18.68
N THR A 268 -3.84 -4.49 -19.02
CA THR A 268 -2.96 -4.43 -20.19
C THR A 268 -1.51 -4.83 -19.88
N ALA A 269 -1.09 -4.82 -18.61
CA ALA A 269 0.24 -5.23 -18.19
C ALA A 269 0.38 -6.77 -18.13
N LYS A 270 0.51 -7.41 -19.30
CA LYS A 270 0.52 -8.88 -19.45
C LYS A 270 1.47 -9.63 -18.50
N ASP A 271 2.63 -9.06 -18.20
CA ASP A 271 3.64 -9.69 -17.32
C ASP A 271 3.26 -9.65 -15.82
N LYS A 272 2.23 -8.87 -15.46
CA LYS A 272 1.71 -8.76 -14.09
C LYS A 272 0.37 -9.44 -13.90
N VAL A 273 -0.46 -9.47 -14.95
CA VAL A 273 -1.82 -9.99 -14.90
C VAL A 273 -1.78 -11.50 -14.70
N THR A 274 -2.57 -11.96 -13.74
CA THR A 274 -2.81 -13.38 -13.46
C THR A 274 -4.28 -13.74 -13.64
N ASP A 275 -4.60 -15.03 -13.61
CA ASP A 275 -5.98 -15.52 -13.66
C ASP A 275 -6.82 -14.94 -12.51
N ALA A 276 -6.23 -14.78 -11.32
CA ALA A 276 -6.89 -14.17 -10.18
C ALA A 276 -7.37 -12.74 -10.47
N ASP A 277 -6.58 -11.96 -11.22
CA ASP A 277 -6.95 -10.58 -11.57
C ASP A 277 -8.09 -10.56 -12.59
N THR A 278 -8.02 -11.42 -13.61
CA THR A 278 -9.06 -11.51 -14.65
C THR A 278 -10.38 -12.00 -14.07
N ASP A 279 -10.34 -13.02 -13.21
CA ASP A 279 -11.51 -13.56 -12.51
C ASP A 279 -12.12 -12.55 -11.54
N ALA A 280 -11.29 -11.81 -10.80
CA ALA A 280 -11.76 -10.75 -9.92
C ALA A 280 -12.45 -9.64 -10.71
N VAL A 281 -11.84 -9.13 -11.79
CA VAL A 281 -12.46 -8.11 -12.64
C VAL A 281 -13.79 -8.60 -13.21
N HIS A 282 -13.85 -9.83 -13.74
CA HIS A 282 -15.08 -10.40 -14.26
C HIS A 282 -16.20 -10.45 -13.21
N PHE A 283 -15.89 -10.96 -12.01
CA PHE A 283 -16.84 -11.02 -10.91
C PHE A 283 -17.31 -9.63 -10.46
N LEU A 284 -16.39 -8.68 -10.28
CA LEU A 284 -16.71 -7.33 -9.79
C LEU A 284 -17.57 -6.57 -10.80
N LEU A 285 -17.26 -6.66 -12.11
CA LEU A 285 -18.09 -6.08 -13.16
C LEU A 285 -19.50 -6.67 -13.15
N SER A 286 -19.63 -7.98 -12.95
CA SER A 286 -20.95 -8.62 -12.84
C SER A 286 -21.77 -8.05 -11.68
N GLN A 287 -21.13 -7.70 -10.55
CA GLN A 287 -21.82 -7.07 -9.42
C GLN A 287 -22.26 -5.64 -9.73
N ILE A 288 -21.46 -4.90 -10.52
CA ILE A 288 -21.75 -3.52 -10.92
C ILE A 288 -22.91 -3.47 -11.93
N ASP A 289 -22.91 -4.38 -12.91
CA ASP A 289 -23.91 -4.41 -13.99
C ASP A 289 -25.30 -4.86 -13.53
N GLN A 290 -25.38 -5.69 -12.49
CA GLN A 290 -26.64 -6.25 -11.97
C GLN A 290 -27.45 -5.27 -11.08
N CYS A 291 -26.98 -4.04 -10.88
CA CYS A 291 -27.68 -3.04 -10.07
C CYS A 291 -28.71 -2.22 -10.86
N LYS A 292 -29.96 -2.21 -10.38
CA LYS A 292 -31.15 -1.55 -10.99
C LYS A 292 -31.03 -0.05 -11.31
N TYR A 293 -30.06 0.67 -10.76
CA TYR A 293 -29.92 2.12 -10.94
C TYR A 293 -29.22 2.53 -12.25
N THR A 294 -28.69 1.58 -13.03
CA THR A 294 -28.03 1.85 -14.34
C THR A 294 -28.99 1.76 -15.52
N HIS A 295 -30.28 2.09 -15.36
CA HIS A 295 -31.20 2.19 -16.48
C HIS A 295 -30.83 3.40 -17.38
N GLY A 296 -30.03 3.13 -18.43
CA GLY A 296 -29.77 4.07 -19.53
C GLY A 296 -28.37 4.72 -19.56
N SER A 297 -27.53 4.52 -18.54
CA SER A 297 -26.11 4.90 -18.58
C SER A 297 -25.24 3.69 -18.20
N SER A 298 -24.49 3.17 -19.16
CA SER A 298 -23.47 2.16 -18.91
C SER A 298 -22.39 2.77 -18.01
N TRP A 299 -22.10 2.17 -16.86
CA TRP A 299 -20.95 2.56 -16.05
C TRP A 299 -19.66 2.37 -16.87
N ASP A 300 -18.87 3.44 -17.01
CA ASP A 300 -17.65 3.43 -17.83
C ASP A 300 -16.43 3.06 -16.96
N ARG A 301 -16.01 1.80 -17.08
CA ARG A 301 -14.82 1.27 -16.43
C ARG A 301 -13.55 2.05 -16.77
N ASP A 302 -13.39 2.43 -18.03
CA ASP A 302 -12.17 3.09 -18.49
C ASP A 302 -12.12 4.54 -17.99
N ALA A 303 -13.26 5.23 -17.92
CA ALA A 303 -13.36 6.53 -17.27
C ALA A 303 -13.08 6.44 -15.75
N PHE A 304 -13.57 5.40 -15.08
CA PHE A 304 -13.28 5.14 -13.67
C PHE A 304 -11.77 4.93 -13.43
N TYR A 305 -11.16 4.05 -14.21
CA TYR A 305 -9.72 3.80 -14.17
C TYR A 305 -8.89 5.08 -14.42
N LYS A 306 -9.21 5.83 -15.48
CA LYS A 306 -8.47 7.05 -15.85
C LYS A 306 -8.51 8.12 -14.75
N GLN A 307 -9.64 8.29 -14.07
CA GLN A 307 -9.76 9.25 -12.98
C GLN A 307 -8.86 8.90 -11.78
N ILE A 308 -8.83 7.61 -11.40
CA ILE A 308 -7.98 7.13 -10.30
C ILE A 308 -6.51 7.18 -10.70
N LEU A 309 -6.19 6.78 -11.93
CA LEU A 309 -4.83 6.87 -12.46
C LEU A 309 -4.34 8.32 -12.47
N HIS A 310 -5.18 9.27 -12.89
CA HIS A 310 -4.84 10.69 -12.87
C HIS A 310 -4.58 11.19 -11.44
N ALA A 311 -5.40 10.78 -10.47
CA ALA A 311 -5.15 11.10 -9.05
C ALA A 311 -3.81 10.49 -8.57
N LYS A 312 -3.50 9.24 -8.96
CA LYS A 312 -2.22 8.59 -8.66
C LYS A 312 -1.04 9.30 -9.32
N GLN A 313 -1.12 9.71 -10.58
CA GLN A 313 -0.02 10.38 -11.27
C GLN A 313 0.27 11.79 -10.73
N ASN A 314 -0.70 12.44 -10.08
CA ASN A 314 -0.56 13.79 -9.50
C ASN A 314 -0.49 13.78 -7.97
N SER A 315 -0.32 12.60 -7.38
CA SER A 315 -0.40 12.43 -5.93
C SER A 315 0.82 12.96 -5.15
N LEU A 316 1.85 13.47 -5.85
CA LEU A 316 3.01 14.11 -5.23
C LEU A 316 2.86 15.63 -5.14
N ASP A 317 1.84 16.24 -5.73
CA ASP A 317 1.72 17.70 -5.89
C ASP A 317 1.68 18.43 -4.54
N LEU A 318 1.01 17.86 -3.55
CA LEU A 318 0.83 18.45 -2.21
C LEU A 318 1.88 18.01 -1.18
N LEU A 319 2.85 17.21 -1.59
CA LEU A 319 3.87 16.65 -0.68
C LEU A 319 5.15 17.47 -0.72
N THR A 320 5.88 17.54 0.37
CA THR A 320 7.27 18.03 0.40
C THR A 320 8.21 16.98 -0.21
N VAL A 321 9.42 17.36 -0.59
CA VAL A 321 10.43 16.40 -1.11
C VAL A 321 10.71 15.27 -0.11
N ASP A 322 10.75 15.60 1.19
CA ASP A 322 10.96 14.62 2.25
C ASP A 322 9.83 13.58 2.33
N GLU A 323 8.59 14.05 2.25
CA GLU A 323 7.41 13.19 2.23
C GLU A 323 7.36 12.33 0.97
N ILE A 324 7.77 12.88 -0.19
CA ILE A 324 7.87 12.14 -1.44
C ILE A 324 8.86 10.96 -1.30
N LEU A 325 10.02 11.18 -0.70
CA LEU A 325 11.03 10.14 -0.44
C LEU A 325 10.49 9.03 0.48
N GLY A 326 9.72 9.39 1.50
CA GLY A 326 9.14 8.45 2.44
C GLY A 326 7.86 7.76 1.99
N ARG A 327 7.27 8.17 0.85
CA ARG A 327 5.89 7.82 0.50
C ARG A 327 5.67 6.35 0.14
N ASP A 328 6.45 5.83 -0.80
CA ASP A 328 6.50 4.42 -1.21
C ASP A 328 7.94 3.93 -1.01
N TYR A 329 8.30 3.81 0.27
CA TYR A 329 9.63 3.48 0.73
C TYR A 329 9.71 2.02 1.18
N LYS A 330 10.79 1.32 0.80
CA LYS A 330 11.14 0.00 1.36
C LYS A 330 12.61 -0.03 1.76
N GLN A 331 12.91 -0.75 2.83
CA GLN A 331 14.25 -0.87 3.39
C GLN A 331 14.59 -2.34 3.66
N TRP A 332 15.85 -2.69 3.42
CA TRP A 332 16.40 -4.01 3.75
C TRP A 332 17.77 -3.84 4.41
N THR A 333 18.15 -4.84 5.20
CA THR A 333 19.49 -4.95 5.78
C THR A 333 20.17 -6.17 5.16
N GLU A 334 21.37 -5.98 4.62
CA GLU A 334 22.17 -7.04 4.02
C GLU A 334 23.59 -7.04 4.60
N MET A 335 24.26 -8.19 4.56
CA MET A 335 25.64 -8.32 5.00
C MET A 335 26.58 -8.21 3.80
N ALA A 336 27.49 -7.25 3.83
CA ALA A 336 28.47 -7.03 2.77
C ALA A 336 29.45 -8.21 2.66
N ARG A 337 29.69 -8.71 1.44
CA ARG A 337 30.58 -9.85 1.21
C ARG A 337 32.03 -9.61 1.67
N GLN A 338 32.51 -8.38 1.59
CA GLN A 338 33.93 -8.07 1.73
C GLN A 338 34.40 -8.05 3.18
N ASP A 339 33.62 -7.40 4.05
CA ASP A 339 33.99 -7.13 5.44
C ASP A 339 32.91 -7.58 6.43
N SER A 340 31.83 -8.21 5.95
CA SER A 340 30.67 -8.58 6.78
C SER A 340 30.05 -7.40 7.51
N SER A 341 30.19 -6.18 6.98
CA SER A 341 29.48 -5.02 7.50
C SER A 341 27.99 -5.09 7.16
N SER A 342 27.15 -4.63 8.07
CA SER A 342 25.70 -4.53 7.83
C SER A 342 25.42 -3.27 7.01
N ILE A 343 24.87 -3.44 5.80
CA ILE A 343 24.49 -2.36 4.91
C ILE A 343 22.96 -2.22 4.89
N GLN A 344 22.47 -1.02 5.23
CA GLN A 344 21.08 -0.64 5.06
C GLN A 344 20.85 -0.12 3.64
N ILE A 345 19.85 -0.69 2.94
CA ILE A 345 19.51 -0.38 1.56
C ILE A 345 18.08 0.17 1.52
N GLY A 346 17.92 1.42 1.11
CA GLY A 346 16.61 2.07 0.97
C GLY A 346 16.21 2.29 -0.49
N PHE A 347 14.95 2.03 -0.81
CA PHE A 347 14.34 2.29 -2.13
C PHE A 347 13.16 3.26 -2.01
N CYS A 348 13.25 4.39 -2.70
CA CYS A 348 12.18 5.37 -2.84
C CYS A 348 11.57 5.25 -4.23
N SER A 349 10.30 4.82 -4.32
CA SER A 349 9.57 4.74 -5.59
C SER A 349 8.67 5.97 -5.79
N MET A 350 8.65 6.54 -7.00
CA MET A 350 7.92 7.78 -7.29
C MET A 350 7.17 7.73 -8.62
N VAL A 351 6.05 8.46 -8.70
CA VAL A 351 5.15 8.51 -9.87
C VAL A 351 5.39 9.73 -10.78
N LYS A 352 6.45 10.49 -10.50
CA LYS A 352 6.91 11.64 -11.30
C LYS A 352 8.37 11.42 -11.66
N SER A 353 8.81 12.06 -12.74
CA SER A 353 10.17 12.00 -13.26
C SER A 353 11.19 12.66 -12.32
N ILE A 354 12.48 12.37 -12.51
CA ILE A 354 13.58 13.06 -11.83
C ILE A 354 13.55 14.58 -12.10
N PRO A 355 13.40 15.08 -13.34
CA PRO A 355 13.24 16.51 -13.63
C PRO A 355 12.15 17.18 -12.79
N TRP A 356 10.96 16.58 -12.70
CA TRP A 356 9.85 17.13 -11.92
C TRP A 356 10.19 17.22 -10.43
N ILE A 357 10.83 16.19 -9.87
CA ILE A 357 11.22 16.15 -8.46
C ILE A 357 12.33 17.17 -8.17
N VAL A 358 13.31 17.30 -9.07
CA VAL A 358 14.39 18.29 -9.00
C VAL A 358 13.82 19.71 -9.04
N GLN A 359 12.88 19.99 -9.95
CA GLN A 359 12.20 21.27 -10.01
C GLN A 359 11.48 21.58 -8.69
N LYS A 360 10.82 20.57 -8.12
CA LYS A 360 10.12 20.69 -6.83
C LYS A 360 11.06 20.94 -5.66
N ALA A 361 12.28 20.40 -5.70
CA ALA A 361 13.33 20.68 -4.73
C ALA A 361 13.98 22.06 -4.93
N GLY A 362 13.90 22.61 -6.14
CA GLY A 362 14.45 23.91 -6.54
C GLY A 362 15.75 23.81 -7.36
N SER A 363 16.56 22.77 -7.15
CA SER A 363 17.75 22.47 -7.95
C SER A 363 18.21 21.02 -7.79
N PRO A 364 19.10 20.50 -8.66
CA PRO A 364 19.67 19.17 -8.49
C PRO A 364 20.36 18.99 -7.13
N GLU A 365 21.10 20.01 -6.68
CA GLU A 365 21.81 20.03 -5.41
C GLU A 365 20.84 19.99 -4.23
N ALA A 366 19.77 20.80 -4.27
CA ALA A 366 18.75 20.80 -3.23
C ALA A 366 18.05 19.44 -3.10
N PHE A 367 17.83 18.74 -4.22
CA PHE A 367 17.28 17.39 -4.17
C PHE A 367 18.28 16.37 -3.58
N LEU A 368 19.56 16.46 -3.95
CA LEU A 368 20.62 15.62 -3.38
C LEU A 368 20.80 15.85 -1.87
N ASP A 369 20.72 17.10 -1.41
CA ASP A 369 20.77 17.44 0.02
C ASP A 369 19.59 16.82 0.78
N ALA A 370 18.38 16.91 0.23
CA ALA A 370 17.20 16.28 0.80
C ALA A 370 17.32 14.74 0.84
N LEU A 371 17.82 14.13 -0.24
CA LEU A 371 18.08 12.69 -0.32
C LEU A 371 19.12 12.25 0.71
N GLN A 372 20.21 13.00 0.88
CA GLN A 372 21.24 12.72 1.87
C GLN A 372 20.71 12.86 3.30
N ALA A 373 19.91 13.91 3.58
CA ALA A 373 19.29 14.10 4.88
C ALA A 373 18.31 12.96 5.23
N PHE A 374 17.48 12.56 4.26
CA PHE A 374 16.57 11.43 4.39
C PHE A 374 17.33 10.14 4.70
N ALA A 375 18.39 9.87 3.93
CA ALA A 375 19.17 8.67 4.09
C ALA A 375 19.95 8.61 5.40
N LYS A 376 20.49 9.75 5.86
CA LYS A 376 21.17 9.86 7.16
C LYS A 376 20.24 9.53 8.33
N ARG A 377 18.99 10.01 8.33
CA ARG A 377 18.02 9.71 9.39
C ARG A 377 17.63 8.23 9.48
N ARG A 378 17.86 7.48 8.41
CA ARG A 378 17.57 6.04 8.32
C ARG A 378 18.83 5.16 8.31
N GLU A 379 19.98 5.78 8.54
CA GLU A 379 21.29 5.11 8.61
C GLU A 379 21.58 4.27 7.34
N LEU A 380 21.17 4.78 6.17
CA LEU A 380 21.35 4.05 4.91
C LEU A 380 22.80 4.08 4.44
N GLY A 381 23.29 2.93 3.97
CA GLY A 381 24.54 2.84 3.20
C GLY A 381 24.29 3.03 1.69
N ILE A 382 23.14 2.55 1.20
CA ILE A 382 22.72 2.70 -0.20
C ILE A 382 21.31 3.30 -0.22
N VAL A 383 21.11 4.30 -1.08
CA VAL A 383 19.77 4.81 -1.41
C VAL A 383 19.54 4.76 -2.91
N VAL A 384 18.39 4.22 -3.30
CA VAL A 384 17.93 4.11 -4.70
C VAL A 384 16.64 4.89 -4.86
N VAL A 385 16.58 5.76 -5.87
CA VAL A 385 15.33 6.42 -6.29
C VAL A 385 14.91 5.81 -7.62
N MET A 386 13.67 5.34 -7.71
CA MET A 386 13.09 4.81 -8.93
C MET A 386 11.85 5.61 -9.31
N THR A 387 11.80 6.11 -10.54
CA THR A 387 10.61 6.80 -11.07
C THR A 387 9.84 5.90 -12.02
N ALA A 388 8.53 6.08 -12.07
CA ALA A 388 7.61 5.36 -12.96
C ALA A 388 6.49 6.31 -13.38
N PHE A 389 6.58 6.87 -14.59
CA PHE A 389 5.70 7.96 -15.04
C PHE A 389 5.34 7.80 -16.51
N THR A 390 4.37 8.57 -16.97
CA THR A 390 4.03 8.67 -18.39
C THR A 390 4.57 9.98 -18.92
N SER A 391 5.43 9.94 -19.93
CA SER A 391 6.00 11.14 -20.55
C SER A 391 4.87 12.03 -21.10
N GLY A 392 4.88 13.30 -20.70
CA GLY A 392 3.96 14.31 -21.26
C GLY A 392 4.20 14.62 -22.74
N GLN A 393 5.38 14.26 -23.27
CA GLN A 393 5.77 14.58 -24.65
C GLN A 393 5.20 13.57 -25.66
N ASP A 394 5.23 12.27 -25.35
CA ASP A 394 4.85 11.20 -26.28
C ASP A 394 3.90 10.14 -25.68
N GLY A 395 3.51 10.29 -24.42
CA GLY A 395 2.60 9.37 -23.74
C GLY A 395 3.19 8.00 -23.42
N ARG A 396 4.50 7.79 -23.60
CA ARG A 396 5.15 6.52 -23.26
C ARG A 396 5.33 6.38 -21.76
N PHE A 397 5.19 5.16 -21.26
CA PHE A 397 5.56 4.83 -19.89
C PHE A 397 7.09 4.75 -19.78
N CYS A 398 7.64 5.43 -18.78
CA CYS A 398 9.08 5.61 -18.59
C CYS A 398 9.48 5.21 -17.17
N ARG A 399 10.73 4.77 -17.03
CA ARG A 399 11.39 4.51 -15.75
C ARG A 399 12.76 5.15 -15.73
N GLU A 400 13.11 5.74 -14.61
CA GLU A 400 14.46 6.23 -14.34
C GLU A 400 14.94 5.62 -13.04
N LEU A 401 16.25 5.51 -12.91
CA LEU A 401 16.90 4.91 -11.75
C LEU A 401 18.05 5.83 -11.33
N VAL A 402 18.08 6.19 -10.05
CA VAL A 402 19.22 6.83 -9.40
C VAL A 402 19.71 5.90 -8.30
N ALA A 403 21.01 5.67 -8.21
CA ALA A 403 21.61 4.94 -7.10
C ALA A 403 22.77 5.74 -6.51
N CYS A 404 22.82 5.83 -5.17
CA CYS A 404 23.84 6.55 -4.43
C CYS A 404 24.42 5.66 -3.32
N ALA A 405 25.76 5.60 -3.21
CA ALA A 405 26.48 5.02 -2.09
C ALA A 405 26.87 6.12 -1.10
N LEU A 406 26.29 6.10 0.10
CA LEU A 406 26.41 7.19 1.08
C LEU A 406 27.68 7.12 1.92
N HIS A 407 28.37 5.98 1.83
CA HIS A 407 29.69 5.74 2.38
C HIS A 407 30.61 5.25 1.26
N ASP A 408 31.91 5.47 1.43
CA ASP A 408 32.92 4.93 0.52
C ASP A 408 33.19 3.44 0.81
N GLY A 409 33.88 2.77 -0.11
CA GLY A 409 34.28 1.37 0.05
C GLY A 409 33.21 0.39 -0.42
N ALA A 410 32.67 -0.43 0.50
CA ALA A 410 31.83 -1.58 0.17
C ALA A 410 30.53 -1.22 -0.57
N THR A 411 29.89 -0.10 -0.21
CA THR A 411 28.64 0.38 -0.82
C THR A 411 28.84 0.85 -2.26
N ALA A 412 29.92 1.58 -2.54
CA ALA A 412 30.26 2.01 -3.90
C ALA A 412 30.58 0.80 -4.80
N GLN A 413 31.41 -0.13 -4.30
CA GLN A 413 31.78 -1.35 -5.03
C GLN A 413 30.57 -2.25 -5.31
N ALA A 414 29.62 -2.34 -4.39
CA ALA A 414 28.36 -3.07 -4.61
C ALA A 414 27.53 -2.43 -5.74
N LEU A 415 27.43 -1.11 -5.80
CA LEU A 415 26.69 -0.43 -6.87
C LEU A 415 27.40 -0.47 -8.23
N GLU A 416 28.74 -0.48 -8.24
CA GLU A 416 29.53 -0.76 -9.43
C GLU A 416 29.29 -2.19 -9.95
N ALA A 417 29.33 -3.19 -9.06
CA ALA A 417 29.02 -4.57 -9.40
C ALA A 417 27.58 -4.73 -9.93
N PHE A 418 26.61 -4.11 -9.26
CA PHE A 418 25.22 -4.03 -9.73
C PHE A 418 25.16 -3.46 -11.15
N THR A 419 25.84 -2.33 -11.40
CA THR A 419 25.87 -1.70 -12.71
C THR A 419 26.45 -2.64 -13.76
N ALA A 420 27.56 -3.32 -13.47
CA ALA A 420 28.20 -4.26 -14.39
C ALA A 420 27.32 -5.48 -14.71
N GLN A 421 26.57 -6.00 -13.74
CA GLN A 421 25.78 -7.23 -13.88
C GLN A 421 24.36 -6.98 -14.40
N ALA A 422 23.72 -5.91 -13.96
CA ALA A 422 22.29 -5.65 -14.19
C ALA A 422 22.01 -4.72 -15.38
N SER A 423 22.99 -3.93 -15.86
CA SER A 423 22.73 -2.91 -16.90
C SER A 423 22.08 -3.48 -18.15
N SER A 424 22.55 -4.62 -18.65
CA SER A 424 21.96 -5.27 -19.83
C SER A 424 20.57 -5.81 -19.56
N GLN A 425 20.32 -6.38 -18.37
CA GLN A 425 19.03 -6.97 -18.00
C GLN A 425 17.96 -5.89 -17.76
N LEU A 426 18.35 -4.72 -17.25
CA LEU A 426 17.45 -3.61 -16.97
C LEU A 426 17.36 -2.60 -18.13
N GLY A 427 18.22 -2.73 -19.15
CA GLY A 427 18.33 -1.78 -20.24
C GLY A 427 18.75 -0.39 -19.75
N LEU A 428 19.70 -0.31 -18.81
CA LEU A 428 20.20 0.97 -18.29
C LEU A 428 21.00 1.70 -19.37
N GLN A 429 20.61 2.95 -19.64
CA GLN A 429 21.29 3.82 -20.58
C GLN A 429 21.66 5.14 -19.92
N GLU A 430 22.56 5.88 -20.57
CA GLU A 430 22.86 7.26 -20.16
C GLU A 430 21.56 8.07 -20.09
N TRP A 431 21.36 8.74 -18.97
CA TRP A 431 20.14 9.50 -18.72
C TRP A 431 20.11 10.80 -19.52
N ASN A 432 18.94 11.09 -20.10
CA ASN A 432 18.52 12.39 -20.58
C ASN A 432 17.02 12.55 -20.25
N SER A 433 16.54 13.79 -20.13
CA SER A 433 15.11 14.02 -19.92
C SER A 433 14.29 13.51 -21.11
N VAL A 434 13.17 12.87 -20.79
CA VAL A 434 12.15 12.40 -21.73
C VAL A 434 10.85 13.20 -21.64
N GLU A 435 10.87 14.33 -20.92
CA GLU A 435 9.71 15.21 -20.70
C GLU A 435 9.77 16.52 -21.51
N GLY A 436 10.72 16.62 -22.44
CA GLY A 436 10.90 17.81 -23.27
C GLY A 436 11.62 18.97 -22.57
N ASP A 437 12.35 18.68 -21.49
CA ASP A 437 13.20 19.67 -20.83
C ASP A 437 14.35 20.17 -21.72
N SER A 438 14.89 21.34 -21.42
CA SER A 438 16.05 21.87 -22.15
C SER A 438 17.28 20.99 -21.96
N GLU A 439 18.14 20.95 -22.98
CA GLU A 439 19.40 20.21 -22.94
C GLU A 439 20.32 20.72 -21.81
N ASP A 440 20.30 22.03 -21.51
CA ASP A 440 21.08 22.60 -20.42
C ASP A 440 20.57 22.13 -19.05
N TYR A 441 19.25 22.02 -18.87
CA TYR A 441 18.65 21.50 -17.64
C TYR A 441 18.95 20.00 -17.46
N SER A 442 18.81 19.22 -18.54
CA SER A 442 19.20 17.80 -18.54
C SER A 442 20.69 17.63 -18.22
N ARG A 443 21.57 18.47 -18.80
CA ARG A 443 23.01 18.42 -18.49
C ARG A 443 23.29 18.75 -17.02
N ALA A 444 22.59 19.72 -16.43
CA ALA A 444 22.74 20.07 -15.02
C ALA A 444 22.38 18.88 -14.11
N ILE A 445 21.24 18.22 -14.35
CA ILE A 445 20.85 17.01 -13.60
C ILE A 445 21.88 15.90 -13.81
N ARG A 446 22.24 15.57 -15.05
CA ARG A 446 23.23 14.52 -15.33
C ARG A 446 24.57 14.78 -14.65
N SER A 447 25.06 16.01 -14.69
CA SER A 447 26.31 16.41 -14.03
C SER A 447 26.22 16.33 -12.52
N ALA A 448 25.08 16.67 -11.93
CA ALA A 448 24.88 16.57 -10.49
C ALA A 448 24.82 15.10 -10.05
N PHE A 449 24.13 14.23 -10.80
CA PHE A 449 23.83 12.85 -10.41
C PHE A 449 24.85 11.80 -10.87
N ASN A 450 25.78 12.13 -11.77
CA ASN A 450 26.90 11.26 -12.13
C ASN A 450 28.18 11.78 -11.47
N SER A 451 28.60 11.13 -10.38
CA SER A 451 29.86 11.46 -9.69
C SER A 451 30.50 10.23 -9.07
N ASP A 452 31.83 10.20 -9.04
CA ASP A 452 32.62 9.17 -8.35
C ASP A 452 33.06 9.61 -6.95
N ALA A 453 33.10 10.93 -6.70
CA ALA A 453 33.54 11.51 -5.44
C ALA A 453 32.69 12.75 -5.06
N PRO A 454 32.52 13.09 -3.78
CA PRO A 454 32.89 12.31 -2.59
C PRO A 454 31.94 11.12 -2.31
N VAL A 455 30.91 10.93 -3.14
CA VAL A 455 29.89 9.88 -3.01
C VAL A 455 29.67 9.34 -4.42
N TRP A 456 29.81 8.03 -4.58
CA TRP A 456 29.47 7.37 -5.84
C TRP A 456 27.97 7.48 -6.08
N ARG A 457 27.61 8.04 -7.23
CA ARG A 457 26.23 8.17 -7.66
C ARG A 457 26.11 8.14 -9.17
N ARG A 458 24.99 7.60 -9.64
CA ARG A 458 24.65 7.48 -11.04
C ARG A 458 23.16 7.64 -11.26
N ILE A 459 22.81 8.14 -12.44
CA ILE A 459 21.45 8.23 -12.96
C ILE A 459 21.35 7.56 -14.33
N TRP A 460 20.27 6.83 -14.55
CA TRP A 460 19.99 6.12 -15.80
C TRP A 460 18.55 6.30 -16.25
N LEU A 461 18.37 6.26 -17.57
CA LEU A 461 17.09 5.88 -18.16
C LEU A 461 17.03 4.35 -18.19
N GLN A 462 15.93 3.77 -17.69
CA GLN A 462 15.73 2.32 -17.65
C GLN A 462 14.78 1.90 -18.78
N ASN A 463 15.33 1.37 -19.88
CA ASN A 463 14.55 1.04 -21.07
C ASN A 463 13.69 -0.22 -20.91
N ASP A 464 14.09 -1.19 -20.07
CA ASP A 464 13.19 -2.29 -19.72
C ASP A 464 12.19 -1.82 -18.66
N VAL A 465 11.10 -1.22 -19.13
CA VAL A 465 10.04 -0.67 -18.29
C VAL A 465 9.21 -1.73 -17.56
N THR A 466 9.40 -3.02 -17.86
CA THR A 466 8.75 -4.13 -17.15
C THR A 466 9.34 -4.33 -15.76
N LYS A 467 10.59 -3.91 -15.54
CA LYS A 467 11.34 -4.13 -14.29
C LYS A 467 11.04 -3.04 -13.27
N SER A 468 10.26 -3.38 -12.25
CA SER A 468 9.95 -2.50 -11.11
C SER A 468 10.96 -2.70 -9.97
N ARG A 469 10.74 -2.03 -8.83
CA ARG A 469 11.45 -2.31 -7.58
C ARG A 469 11.45 -3.81 -7.22
N LYS A 470 10.40 -4.57 -7.56
CA LYS A 470 10.33 -6.03 -7.32
C LYS A 470 11.44 -6.80 -8.07
N GLN A 471 11.97 -6.28 -9.17
CA GLN A 471 13.08 -6.86 -9.92
C GLN A 471 14.42 -6.17 -9.64
N VAL A 472 14.43 -4.86 -9.41
CA VAL A 472 15.68 -4.10 -9.18
C VAL A 472 16.22 -4.29 -7.75
N ALA A 473 15.36 -4.32 -6.72
CA ALA A 473 15.83 -4.47 -5.35
C ALA A 473 16.59 -5.79 -5.10
N PRO A 474 16.15 -6.96 -5.59
CA PRO A 474 16.95 -8.18 -5.50
C PRO A 474 18.32 -8.08 -6.16
N LEU A 475 18.47 -7.36 -7.28
CA LEU A 475 19.75 -7.20 -7.97
C LEU A 475 20.73 -6.34 -7.17
N VAL A 476 20.25 -5.23 -6.58
CA VAL A 476 21.09 -4.39 -5.70
C VAL A 476 21.48 -5.15 -4.43
N ARG A 477 20.55 -5.90 -3.83
CA ARG A 477 20.82 -6.74 -2.64
C ARG A 477 21.79 -7.88 -2.95
N GLY A 478 21.63 -8.52 -4.10
CA GLY A 478 22.54 -9.55 -4.61
C GLY A 478 23.96 -9.02 -4.78
N ALA A 479 24.12 -7.82 -5.34
CA ALA A 479 25.42 -7.19 -5.51
C ALA A 479 26.13 -6.88 -4.17
N VAL A 480 25.38 -6.56 -3.11
CA VAL A 480 25.93 -6.37 -1.74
C VAL A 480 26.42 -7.70 -1.14
N THR A 481 25.64 -8.77 -1.31
CA THR A 481 25.96 -10.11 -0.78
C THR A 481 26.91 -10.90 -1.69
N GLY A 482 27.15 -10.41 -2.90
CA GLY A 482 27.97 -11.03 -3.94
C GLY A 482 27.36 -12.28 -4.57
N GLN A 483 26.03 -12.35 -4.63
CA GLN A 483 25.22 -13.38 -5.29
C GLN A 483 24.91 -13.06 -6.75
#